data_AF-A0A2V0PJU3-F1
#
_entry.id   AF-A0A2V0PJU3-F1
#
_cell.length_a   1.000
_cell.length_b   1.000
_cell.length_c   1.000
_cell.angle_alpha   90.00
_cell.angle_beta   90.00
_cell.angle_gamma   90.00
#
_symmetry.space_group_name_H-M   'P 1'
#
loop_
_entity.id
_entity.type
_entity.pdbx_description
1 polymer ?
#
loop_
_entity_poly.entity_id
_entity_poly.type
_entity_poly.pdbx_seq_one_letter_code
_entity_poly.pdbx_strand_id
1 'polypeptide(L)'
;MAPRRSTALLLAGACLCALLANAAAAVGGPSGPALDRPTTYTQLARAKGQWDITIEATKGSKSKSMFFPQVCSSPALSAACNQPLLSADHRDKVRVTAKLADGKLLAVNGMKPDGVVLRLCFSKPSTADRPWRKAADAIDRDRSCPHTVAKLPLAANGTYSGTFVIPAAMPRATWYAQVLATCKNGTVGPVFCQFDNTVNATYFGTDIIASTPGSLKVAVGVCSAIAPAFLLAFFLREQYFKKQA
;
A
#
# COMPACT_ATOMS: atom_id res chain seq x y z
N MET A 1 -65.20 18.01 22.52
CA MET A 1 -64.19 17.51 23.48
C MET A 1 -63.17 16.68 22.69
N ALA A 2 -61.91 17.15 22.65
CA ALA A 2 -60.67 16.51 22.17
C ALA A 2 -60.51 16.05 20.69
N PRO A 3 -59.51 16.57 19.95
CA PRO A 3 -58.99 16.01 18.69
C PRO A 3 -57.81 15.05 18.96
N ARG A 4 -57.73 13.91 18.27
CA ARG A 4 -56.54 13.03 18.32
C ARG A 4 -55.58 13.34 17.18
N ARG A 5 -54.42 13.87 17.59
CA ARG A 5 -53.24 14.21 16.82
C ARG A 5 -52.43 12.96 16.43
N SER A 6 -51.83 13.06 15.25
CA SER A 6 -50.44 12.72 14.92
C SER A 6 -49.90 11.32 15.25
N THR A 7 -49.86 10.46 14.25
CA THR A 7 -48.94 9.31 14.14
C THR A 7 -48.13 9.46 12.85
N ALA A 8 -47.13 10.34 12.89
CA ALA A 8 -46.18 10.51 11.79
C ALA A 8 -44.87 11.06 12.36
N LEU A 9 -44.11 10.24 13.10
CA LEU A 9 -42.68 10.45 13.37
C LEU A 9 -42.16 9.24 14.16
N LEU A 10 -41.70 8.16 13.50
CA LEU A 10 -40.92 7.10 14.17
C LEU A 10 -40.22 6.13 13.19
N LEU A 11 -39.73 6.63 12.05
CA LEU A 11 -39.00 5.80 11.07
C LEU A 11 -37.67 6.42 10.59
N ALA A 12 -37.08 7.32 11.38
CA ALA A 12 -35.79 7.94 11.07
C ALA A 12 -34.64 7.48 11.99
N GLY A 13 -34.85 6.49 12.87
CA GLY A 13 -33.90 6.15 13.94
C GLY A 13 -33.13 4.83 13.80
N ALA A 14 -33.35 4.03 12.76
CA ALA A 14 -32.85 2.65 12.73
C ALA A 14 -31.56 2.43 11.91
N CYS A 15 -31.03 3.43 11.20
CA CYS A 15 -29.92 3.23 10.26
C CYS A 15 -28.54 3.74 10.73
N LEU A 16 -28.43 4.24 11.98
CA LEU A 16 -27.18 4.82 12.50
C LEU A 16 -26.40 3.92 13.48
N CYS A 17 -26.94 2.77 13.91
CA CYS A 17 -26.31 1.92 14.94
C CYS A 17 -25.48 0.74 14.41
N ALA A 18 -25.31 0.56 13.09
CA ALA A 18 -24.59 -0.59 12.52
C ALA A 18 -23.10 -0.33 12.18
N LEU A 19 -22.51 0.79 12.63
CA LEU A 19 -21.12 1.18 12.29
C LEU A 19 -20.13 1.19 13.47
N LEU A 20 -20.55 0.75 14.66
CA LEU A 20 -19.70 0.70 15.86
C LEU A 20 -19.68 -0.68 16.50
N ALA A 21 -19.25 -1.69 15.73
CA ALA A 21 -18.87 -2.98 16.27
C ALA A 21 -17.83 -3.63 15.36
N ASN A 22 -16.57 -3.29 15.57
CA ASN A 22 -15.52 -4.29 15.46
C ASN A 22 -14.40 -3.95 16.45
N ALA A 23 -14.55 -4.59 17.60
CA ALA A 23 -13.65 -4.53 18.72
C ALA A 23 -12.31 -5.21 18.40
N ALA A 24 -11.30 -4.68 19.09
CA ALA A 24 -9.99 -5.21 19.32
C ALA A 24 -9.92 -6.75 19.42
N ALA A 25 -9.07 -7.34 18.59
CA ALA A 25 -8.51 -8.67 18.84
C ALA A 25 -7.07 -8.71 18.29
N ALA A 26 -6.09 -8.53 19.17
CA ALA A 26 -4.70 -8.90 18.90
C ALA A 26 -3.99 -9.23 20.22
N VAL A 27 -4.29 -10.44 20.71
CA VAL A 27 -3.38 -11.44 21.28
C VAL A 27 -2.10 -10.89 21.94
N GLY A 28 -2.12 -10.83 23.28
CA GLY A 28 -0.91 -10.85 24.09
C GLY A 28 -0.34 -12.27 24.14
N GLY A 29 0.84 -12.46 23.54
CA GLY A 29 1.66 -13.67 23.71
C GLY A 29 2.75 -13.44 24.77
N PRO A 30 3.30 -14.51 25.37
CA PRO A 30 4.20 -14.43 26.52
C PRO A 30 5.54 -13.78 26.15
N SER A 31 5.92 -12.77 26.92
CA SER A 31 7.21 -12.08 26.85
C SER A 31 8.30 -12.91 27.54
N GLY A 32 9.00 -13.75 26.78
CA GLY A 32 10.35 -14.19 27.13
C GLY A 32 11.38 -13.07 26.86
N PRO A 33 12.62 -13.17 27.36
CA PRO A 33 13.64 -12.15 27.10
C PRO A 33 13.90 -12.08 25.59
N ALA A 34 13.39 -11.03 24.96
CA ALA A 34 13.59 -10.76 23.55
C ALA A 34 15.06 -10.42 23.33
N LEU A 35 15.81 -11.33 22.71
CA LEU A 35 17.01 -10.92 21.98
C LEU A 35 16.54 -9.87 20.97
N ASP A 36 17.03 -8.63 21.12
CA ASP A 36 16.58 -7.42 20.43
C ASP A 36 16.57 -7.60 18.91
N ARG A 37 15.44 -8.09 18.37
CA ARG A 37 15.18 -8.06 16.94
C ARG A 37 15.13 -6.59 16.53
N PRO A 38 15.98 -6.11 15.62
CA PRO A 38 15.90 -4.74 15.16
C PRO A 38 14.51 -4.51 14.58
N THR A 39 13.76 -3.64 15.23
CA THR A 39 12.41 -3.28 14.83
C THR A 39 12.43 -2.03 13.98
N THR A 40 13.48 -1.20 14.08
CA THR A 40 13.55 0.10 13.41
C THR A 40 14.66 0.25 12.38
N TYR A 41 14.47 1.14 11.41
CA TYR A 41 15.50 1.45 10.41
C TYR A 41 16.78 2.06 11.00
N THR A 42 16.68 2.74 12.16
CA THR A 42 17.83 3.29 12.88
C THR A 42 18.74 2.22 13.46
N GLN A 43 18.21 1.01 13.68
CA GLN A 43 18.97 -0.15 14.17
C GLN A 43 19.61 -0.95 13.03
N LEU A 44 19.28 -0.66 11.77
CA LEU A 44 19.84 -1.34 10.61
C LEU A 44 21.08 -0.64 10.08
N ALA A 45 22.06 -1.42 9.63
CA ALA A 45 23.19 -0.86 8.90
C ALA A 45 22.72 -0.40 7.51
N ARG A 46 22.94 0.88 7.20
CA ARG A 46 22.64 1.44 5.89
C ARG A 46 23.73 1.03 4.90
N ALA A 47 23.41 0.08 4.03
CA ALA A 47 24.33 -0.47 3.03
C ALA A 47 24.34 0.38 1.75
N LYS A 48 24.48 1.71 1.88
CA LYS A 48 24.35 2.64 0.75
C LYS A 48 25.37 2.33 -0.35
N GLY A 49 24.91 2.08 -1.57
CA GLY A 49 25.75 1.82 -2.74
C GLY A 49 26.27 0.38 -2.85
N GLN A 50 25.85 -0.51 -1.94
CA GLN A 50 26.19 -1.93 -2.03
C GLN A 50 25.35 -2.64 -3.10
N TRP A 51 24.17 -2.10 -3.40
CA TRP A 51 23.21 -2.68 -4.32
C TRP A 51 23.03 -1.82 -5.56
N ASP A 52 23.12 -2.46 -6.73
CA ASP A 52 22.60 -1.92 -7.98
C ASP A 52 21.16 -2.41 -8.17
N ILE A 53 20.20 -1.48 -8.02
CA ILE A 53 18.77 -1.77 -8.08
C ILE A 53 18.21 -1.23 -9.39
N THR A 54 17.77 -2.15 -10.25
CA THR A 54 17.11 -1.85 -11.52
C THR A 54 15.63 -2.23 -11.47
N ILE A 55 14.78 -1.40 -12.06
CA ILE A 55 13.35 -1.65 -12.19
C ILE A 55 13.02 -1.72 -13.68
N GLU A 56 12.23 -2.71 -14.07
CA GLU A 56 11.71 -2.88 -15.41
C GLU A 56 10.20 -3.03 -15.33
N ALA A 57 9.46 -2.32 -16.16
CA ALA A 57 8.00 -2.34 -16.13
C ALA A 57 7.43 -2.80 -17.48
N THR A 58 6.31 -3.51 -17.44
CA THR A 58 5.58 -4.00 -18.62
C THR A 58 4.13 -3.56 -18.50
N LYS A 59 3.57 -2.98 -19.57
CA LYS A 59 2.17 -2.55 -19.66
C LYS A 59 1.38 -3.44 -20.63
N GLY A 60 0.20 -3.87 -20.23
CA GLY A 60 -0.57 -5.00 -20.77
C GLY A 60 -1.45 -4.75 -21.99
N SER A 61 -1.48 -3.57 -22.58
CA SER A 61 -2.36 -3.29 -23.73
C SER A 61 -1.62 -3.45 -25.06
N LYS A 62 -1.68 -4.64 -25.66
CA LYS A 62 -1.24 -5.00 -27.04
C LYS A 62 0.22 -4.71 -27.45
N SER A 63 1.00 -3.96 -26.66
CA SER A 63 2.42 -3.75 -26.86
C SER A 63 3.22 -4.45 -25.76
N LYS A 64 4.02 -5.45 -26.15
CA LYS A 64 5.04 -6.09 -25.30
C LYS A 64 6.23 -5.16 -25.00
N SER A 65 6.08 -3.83 -25.08
CA SER A 65 7.18 -2.91 -24.86
C SER A 65 7.45 -2.82 -23.36
N MET A 66 8.40 -3.63 -22.90
CA MET A 66 9.10 -3.41 -21.65
C MET A 66 9.69 -2.01 -21.69
N PHE A 67 9.47 -1.22 -20.65
CA PHE A 67 10.06 0.09 -20.54
C PHE A 67 10.91 0.18 -19.29
N PHE A 68 12.00 0.94 -19.42
CA PHE A 68 12.88 1.28 -18.33
C PHE A 68 12.38 2.59 -17.72
N PRO A 69 11.93 2.58 -16.46
CA PRO A 69 11.51 3.79 -15.80
C PRO A 69 12.68 4.78 -15.72
N GLN A 70 12.41 6.05 -16.03
CA GLN A 70 13.46 7.05 -16.22
C GLN A 70 14.02 7.55 -14.89
N VAL A 71 15.25 8.05 -14.94
CA VAL A 71 15.87 8.76 -13.81
C VAL A 71 15.29 10.16 -13.76
N CYS A 72 14.40 10.45 -12.80
CA CYS A 72 13.81 11.78 -12.67
C CYS A 72 14.45 12.53 -11.49
N SER A 73 14.94 13.74 -11.72
CA SER A 73 15.40 14.62 -10.65
C SER A 73 14.21 15.19 -9.87
N SER A 74 14.30 15.15 -8.54
CA SER A 74 13.38 15.88 -7.64
C SER A 74 13.46 17.38 -7.93
N PRO A 75 12.35 18.16 -7.92
CA PRO A 75 11.01 17.84 -7.42
C PRO A 75 10.01 17.33 -8.48
N ALA A 76 10.40 17.24 -9.75
CA ALA A 76 9.50 16.92 -10.87
C ALA A 76 9.20 15.42 -11.03
N LEU A 77 9.21 14.65 -9.93
CA LEU A 77 8.77 13.25 -9.87
C LEU A 77 7.24 13.16 -10.01
N SER A 78 6.74 13.67 -11.12
CA SER A 78 5.33 13.67 -11.50
C SER A 78 5.03 12.45 -12.37
N ALA A 79 3.74 12.20 -12.58
CA ALA A 79 3.27 11.22 -13.54
C ALA A 79 3.78 11.46 -14.98
N ALA A 80 4.37 12.63 -15.28
CA ALA A 80 4.92 12.95 -16.60
C ALA A 80 6.25 12.24 -16.89
N CYS A 81 7.08 11.96 -15.88
CA CYS A 81 8.43 11.42 -16.12
C CYS A 81 8.47 9.89 -16.22
N ASN A 82 7.41 9.20 -15.76
CA ASN A 82 7.32 7.74 -15.76
C ASN A 82 6.15 7.26 -16.61
N GLN A 83 6.23 7.55 -17.90
CA GLN A 83 5.28 7.07 -18.89
C GLN A 83 5.83 5.80 -19.58
N PRO A 84 4.97 4.80 -19.85
CA PRO A 84 3.55 4.79 -19.56
C PRO A 84 3.24 4.49 -18.07
N LEU A 85 2.23 5.15 -17.51
CA LEU A 85 1.72 4.80 -16.18
C LEU A 85 1.12 3.40 -16.20
N LEU A 86 1.41 2.62 -15.17
CA LEU A 86 0.83 1.30 -14.96
C LEU A 86 -0.59 1.43 -14.41
N SER A 87 -1.46 0.60 -14.94
CA SER A 87 -2.84 0.42 -14.52
C SER A 87 -2.98 -0.91 -13.76
N ALA A 88 -4.15 -1.13 -13.18
CA ALA A 88 -4.48 -2.37 -12.48
C ALA A 88 -4.80 -3.55 -13.43
N ASP A 89 -4.15 -3.65 -14.58
CA ASP A 89 -4.28 -4.82 -15.46
C ASP A 89 -3.45 -5.98 -14.88
N HIS A 90 -3.98 -7.20 -14.89
CA HIS A 90 -3.26 -8.41 -14.48
C HIS A 90 -1.99 -8.69 -15.33
N ARG A 91 -1.87 -8.00 -16.47
CA ARG A 91 -0.70 -8.01 -17.35
C ARG A 91 0.31 -6.90 -17.04
N ASP A 92 -0.05 -5.91 -16.23
CA ASP A 92 0.87 -4.87 -15.80
C ASP A 92 1.78 -5.43 -14.70
N LYS A 93 3.08 -5.49 -15.00
CA LYS A 93 4.09 -6.13 -14.15
C LYS A 93 5.29 -5.24 -13.97
N VAL A 94 5.89 -5.31 -12.79
CA VAL A 94 7.16 -4.68 -12.47
C VAL A 94 8.14 -5.77 -12.05
N ARG A 95 9.27 -5.85 -12.73
CA ARG A 95 10.40 -6.68 -12.34
C ARG A 95 11.41 -5.80 -11.62
N VAL A 96 11.75 -6.17 -10.40
CA VAL A 96 12.81 -5.53 -9.61
C VAL A 96 13.99 -6.48 -9.59
N THR A 97 15.15 -5.98 -9.98
CA THR A 97 16.41 -6.71 -9.95
C THR A 97 17.38 -5.95 -9.05
N ALA A 98 17.94 -6.63 -8.06
CA ALA A 98 18.95 -6.12 -7.15
C ALA A 98 20.20 -6.98 -7.30
N LYS A 99 21.32 -6.35 -7.65
CA LYS A 99 22.62 -7.00 -7.81
C LYS A 99 23.59 -6.42 -6.79
N LEU A 100 24.34 -7.27 -6.10
CA LEU A 100 25.43 -6.82 -5.26
C LEU A 100 26.63 -6.38 -6.09
N ALA A 101 27.19 -5.22 -5.75
CA ALA A 101 28.42 -4.71 -6.38
C ALA A 101 29.60 -5.68 -6.17
N ASP A 102 29.82 -6.14 -4.92
CA ASP A 102 30.96 -7.00 -4.55
C ASP A 102 30.61 -8.50 -4.49
N GLY A 103 29.41 -8.88 -4.94
CA GLY A 103 28.94 -10.28 -4.97
C GLY A 103 28.70 -10.95 -3.61
N LYS A 104 29.04 -10.31 -2.48
CA LYS A 104 28.85 -10.86 -1.12
C LYS A 104 28.18 -9.86 -0.18
N LEU A 105 27.18 -10.34 0.56
CA LEU A 105 26.56 -9.56 1.62
C LEU A 105 27.48 -9.50 2.83
N LEU A 106 27.63 -8.31 3.40
CA LEU A 106 28.48 -8.11 4.57
C LEU A 106 27.74 -8.62 5.81
N ALA A 107 28.46 -9.37 6.65
CA ALA A 107 27.95 -9.70 7.97
C ALA A 107 27.88 -8.43 8.82
N VAL A 108 26.80 -8.28 9.58
CA VAL A 108 26.58 -7.11 10.46
C VAL A 108 26.45 -7.62 11.88
N ASN A 109 27.22 -7.04 12.80
CA ASN A 109 27.15 -7.33 14.24
C ASN A 109 27.23 -8.84 14.57
N GLY A 110 28.09 -9.58 13.86
CA GLY A 110 28.26 -11.03 14.04
C GLY A 110 27.12 -11.90 13.49
N MET A 111 26.08 -11.30 12.88
CA MET A 111 25.00 -12.03 12.23
C MET A 111 25.36 -12.36 10.78
N LYS A 112 25.05 -13.59 10.37
CA LYS A 112 25.32 -14.07 9.00
C LYS A 112 24.13 -13.74 8.11
N PRO A 113 24.34 -13.19 6.90
CA PRO A 113 23.27 -13.02 5.92
C PRO A 113 22.57 -14.36 5.64
N ASP A 114 21.25 -14.31 5.45
CA ASP A 114 20.38 -15.47 5.21
C ASP A 114 19.51 -15.30 3.97
N GLY A 115 19.09 -14.06 3.68
CA GLY A 115 18.23 -13.78 2.54
C GLY A 115 18.09 -12.30 2.24
N VAL A 116 17.28 -12.03 1.22
CA VAL A 116 17.03 -10.70 0.67
C VAL A 116 15.53 -10.51 0.46
N VAL A 117 15.03 -9.35 0.86
CA VAL A 117 13.64 -8.95 0.70
C VAL A 117 13.58 -7.71 -0.19
N LEU A 118 12.87 -7.82 -1.30
CA LEU A 118 12.61 -6.72 -2.22
C LEU A 118 11.25 -6.12 -1.88
N ARG A 119 11.19 -4.80 -1.65
CA ARG A 119 9.96 -4.05 -1.35
C ARG A 119 9.73 -2.92 -2.36
N LEU A 120 8.48 -2.48 -2.47
CA LEU A 120 8.11 -1.26 -3.20
C LEU A 120 7.62 -0.21 -2.21
N CYS A 121 8.12 1.00 -2.38
CA CYS A 121 7.95 2.10 -1.46
C CYS A 121 7.46 3.39 -2.15
N PHE A 122 6.72 4.22 -1.44
CA PHE A 122 6.26 5.52 -1.91
C PHE A 122 7.41 6.51 -1.98
N SER A 123 7.61 7.10 -3.16
CA SER A 123 8.59 8.19 -3.33
C SER A 123 8.23 9.45 -2.52
N LYS A 124 9.22 10.29 -2.23
CA LYS A 124 9.05 11.58 -1.53
C LYS A 124 7.83 12.40 -1.97
N PRO A 125 7.61 12.71 -3.27
CA PRO A 125 6.43 13.48 -3.69
C PRO A 125 5.10 12.77 -3.37
N SER A 126 5.08 11.44 -3.35
CA SER A 126 3.87 10.66 -3.02
C SER A 126 3.59 10.57 -1.52
N THR A 127 4.50 11.06 -0.68
CA THR A 127 4.40 11.08 0.80
C THR A 127 4.24 12.48 1.40
N ALA A 128 4.56 13.54 0.65
CA ALA A 128 4.58 14.92 1.14
C ALA A 128 3.24 15.33 1.79
N ASP A 129 2.15 15.23 1.04
CA ASP A 129 0.80 15.65 1.47
C ASP A 129 -0.04 14.51 2.06
N ARG A 130 0.56 13.34 2.30
CA ARG A 130 -0.14 12.13 2.73
C ARG A 130 0.53 11.51 3.96
N PRO A 131 0.27 12.03 5.18
CA PRO A 131 0.93 11.57 6.40
C PRO A 131 0.80 10.06 6.65
N TRP A 132 -0.32 9.45 6.24
CA TRP A 132 -0.54 8.01 6.39
C TRP A 132 0.37 7.12 5.51
N ARG A 133 1.12 7.71 4.56
CA ARG A 133 2.12 7.04 3.70
C ARG A 133 3.56 7.28 4.14
N LYS A 134 3.79 8.05 5.20
CA LYS A 134 5.14 8.31 5.72
C LYS A 134 5.71 7.06 6.39
N ALA A 135 7.04 6.96 6.40
CA ALA A 135 7.72 5.86 7.05
C ALA A 135 7.41 5.87 8.54
N ALA A 136 7.10 4.70 9.10
CA ALA A 136 7.05 4.51 10.53
C ALA A 136 8.43 4.04 11.01
N ASP A 137 8.75 4.30 12.29
CA ASP A 137 10.03 3.87 12.84
C ASP A 137 10.20 2.35 12.73
N ALA A 138 9.11 1.59 12.91
CA ALA A 138 9.11 0.14 12.84
C ALA A 138 9.02 -0.41 11.40
N ILE A 139 10.02 -1.18 10.96
CA ILE A 139 10.16 -1.79 9.61
C ILE A 139 8.98 -2.70 9.28
N ASP A 140 8.54 -3.50 10.26
CA ASP A 140 7.42 -4.44 10.13
C ASP A 140 6.06 -3.72 10.01
N ARG A 141 5.98 -2.44 10.40
CA ARG A 141 4.77 -1.59 10.32
C ARG A 141 4.95 -0.39 9.40
N ASP A 142 5.96 -0.43 8.54
CA ASP A 142 6.30 0.68 7.67
C ASP A 142 5.27 0.83 6.54
N ARG A 143 4.44 1.87 6.66
CA ARG A 143 3.41 2.22 5.67
C ARG A 143 3.98 2.86 4.41
N SER A 144 5.24 3.29 4.43
CA SER A 144 5.90 3.82 3.25
C SER A 144 6.26 2.74 2.24
N CYS A 145 6.44 1.49 2.69
CA CYS A 145 6.82 0.34 1.87
C CYS A 145 5.79 -0.82 1.95
N PRO A 146 4.54 -0.62 1.50
CA PRO A 146 3.44 -1.56 1.77
C PRO A 146 3.52 -2.87 0.99
N HIS A 147 4.30 -2.93 -0.09
CA HIS A 147 4.32 -4.11 -0.97
C HIS A 147 5.66 -4.82 -0.91
N THR A 148 5.61 -6.14 -0.74
CA THR A 148 6.78 -7.02 -0.89
C THR A 148 6.74 -7.64 -2.27
N VAL A 149 7.82 -7.48 -3.03
CA VAL A 149 7.98 -8.05 -4.38
C VAL A 149 8.41 -9.51 -4.29
N ALA A 150 9.45 -9.79 -3.50
CA ALA A 150 9.98 -11.12 -3.32
C ALA A 150 10.74 -11.24 -2.00
N LYS A 151 10.74 -12.45 -1.43
CA LYS A 151 11.64 -12.88 -0.36
C LYS A 151 12.46 -14.02 -0.93
N LEU A 152 13.76 -13.81 -1.03
CA LEU A 152 14.67 -14.70 -1.75
C LEU A 152 15.77 -15.19 -0.79
N PRO A 153 16.13 -16.48 -0.84
CA PRO A 153 17.32 -16.97 -0.14
C PRO A 153 18.57 -16.37 -0.77
N LEU A 154 19.69 -16.38 -0.05
CA LEU A 154 20.97 -15.96 -0.61
C LEU A 154 21.32 -16.72 -1.90
N ALA A 155 21.62 -15.97 -2.95
CA ALA A 155 22.05 -16.49 -4.23
C ALA A 155 23.58 -16.40 -4.36
N ALA A 156 24.22 -17.46 -4.84
CA ALA A 156 25.68 -17.52 -5.00
C ALA A 156 26.24 -16.48 -5.97
N ASN A 157 25.43 -16.04 -6.95
CA ASN A 157 25.78 -15.03 -7.94
C ASN A 157 25.50 -13.58 -7.49
N GLY A 158 25.01 -13.38 -6.26
CA GLY A 158 24.71 -12.05 -5.71
C GLY A 158 23.63 -11.27 -6.47
N THR A 159 22.80 -11.93 -7.29
CA THR A 159 21.75 -11.30 -8.09
C THR A 159 20.37 -11.82 -7.69
N TYR A 160 19.45 -10.90 -7.43
CA TYR A 160 18.13 -11.18 -6.87
C TYR A 160 17.07 -10.48 -7.71
N SER A 161 16.11 -11.22 -8.24
CA SER A 161 15.05 -10.65 -9.05
C SER A 161 13.69 -11.15 -8.63
N GLY A 162 12.70 -10.27 -8.64
CA GLY A 162 11.30 -10.62 -8.38
C GLY A 162 10.37 -9.88 -9.33
N THR A 163 9.27 -10.54 -9.71
CA THR A 163 8.21 -9.94 -10.53
C THR A 163 6.99 -9.68 -9.67
N PHE A 164 6.52 -8.45 -9.66
CA PHE A 164 5.33 -7.99 -8.96
C PHE A 164 4.23 -7.63 -9.97
N VAL A 165 3.05 -8.23 -9.83
CA VAL A 165 1.87 -7.88 -10.63
C VAL A 165 1.17 -6.69 -9.96
N ILE A 166 0.81 -5.67 -10.73
CA ILE A 166 0.16 -4.47 -10.19
C ILE A 166 -1.29 -4.77 -9.79
N PRO A 167 -1.63 -4.72 -8.48
CA PRO A 167 -2.99 -5.03 -8.04
C PRO A 167 -3.91 -3.81 -8.17
N ALA A 168 -5.21 -4.05 -8.29
CA ALA A 168 -6.24 -3.00 -8.35
C ALA A 168 -6.35 -2.14 -7.08
N ALA A 169 -5.87 -2.64 -5.94
CA ALA A 169 -5.82 -1.89 -4.69
C ALA A 169 -4.62 -0.93 -4.61
N MET A 170 -3.65 -1.02 -5.52
CA MET A 170 -2.49 -0.12 -5.52
C MET A 170 -2.96 1.28 -5.89
N PRO A 171 -2.68 2.32 -5.09
CA PRO A 171 -3.17 3.66 -5.39
C PRO A 171 -2.34 4.34 -6.48
N ARG A 172 -2.88 5.41 -7.06
CA ARG A 172 -2.09 6.39 -7.84
C ARG A 172 -0.96 6.96 -6.99
N ALA A 173 0.28 6.65 -7.38
CA ALA A 173 1.50 7.14 -6.75
C ALA A 173 2.73 6.88 -7.63
N THR A 174 3.85 7.48 -7.24
CA THR A 174 5.18 7.21 -7.77
C THR A 174 5.95 6.33 -6.78
N TRP A 175 6.50 5.24 -7.27
CA TRP A 175 7.10 4.17 -6.47
C TRP A 175 8.59 4.01 -6.76
N TYR A 176 9.34 3.54 -5.77
CA TYR A 176 10.73 3.09 -5.92
C TYR A 176 10.90 1.73 -5.23
N ALA A 177 11.94 0.98 -5.58
CA ALA A 177 12.25 -0.30 -4.96
C ALA A 177 13.16 -0.12 -3.73
N GLN A 178 13.06 -1.00 -2.74
CA GLN A 178 13.99 -1.05 -1.62
C GLN A 178 14.47 -2.48 -1.44
N VAL A 179 15.74 -2.64 -1.10
CA VAL A 179 16.33 -3.93 -0.75
C VAL A 179 16.56 -3.97 0.75
N LEU A 180 16.12 -5.05 1.40
CA LEU A 180 16.50 -5.36 2.78
C LEU A 180 17.22 -6.70 2.80
N ALA A 181 18.29 -6.80 3.58
CA ALA A 181 18.92 -8.07 3.86
C ALA A 181 18.39 -8.62 5.18
N THR A 182 18.13 -9.92 5.22
CA THR A 182 17.86 -10.66 6.45
C THR A 182 19.12 -11.41 6.86
N CYS A 183 19.45 -11.34 8.14
CA CYS A 183 20.55 -12.07 8.76
C CYS A 183 20.01 -12.97 9.87
N LYS A 184 20.74 -14.04 10.17
CA LYS A 184 20.46 -14.95 11.28
C LYS A 184 21.72 -15.17 12.12
N ASN A 185 21.50 -15.59 13.35
CA ASN A 185 22.54 -16.14 14.21
C ASN A 185 22.05 -17.47 14.79
N GLY A 186 22.92 -18.30 15.37
CA GLY A 186 22.54 -19.61 15.93
C GLY A 186 21.39 -19.58 16.94
N THR A 187 21.12 -18.42 17.53
CA THR A 187 20.06 -18.21 18.54
C THR A 187 18.87 -17.39 18.03
N VAL A 188 19.02 -16.64 16.93
CA VAL A 188 18.02 -15.68 16.42
C VAL A 188 17.68 -16.03 14.98
N GLY A 189 16.39 -16.24 14.71
CA GLY A 189 15.87 -16.47 13.35
C GLY A 189 16.14 -15.30 12.41
N PRO A 190 15.74 -15.40 11.12
CA PRO A 190 16.02 -14.35 10.14
C PRO A 190 15.39 -13.02 10.56
N VAL A 191 16.24 -12.04 10.86
CA VAL A 191 15.89 -10.65 11.21
C VAL A 191 16.49 -9.69 10.19
N PHE A 192 15.86 -8.53 9.99
CA PHE A 192 16.45 -7.50 9.13
C PHE A 192 17.76 -7.01 9.72
N CYS A 193 18.82 -6.87 8.92
CA CYS A 193 20.12 -6.41 9.39
C CYS A 193 20.69 -5.25 8.58
N GLN A 194 20.33 -5.18 7.30
CA GLN A 194 20.73 -4.11 6.40
C GLN A 194 19.55 -3.67 5.54
N PHE A 195 19.61 -2.42 5.11
CA PHE A 195 18.75 -1.95 4.04
C PHE A 195 19.55 -1.06 3.10
N ASP A 196 19.14 -1.10 1.84
CA ASP A 196 19.60 -0.19 0.82
C ASP A 196 18.40 0.37 0.04
N ASN A 197 18.40 1.70 -0.09
CA ASN A 197 17.45 2.48 -0.86
C ASN A 197 18.14 3.36 -1.90
N THR A 198 19.44 3.15 -2.17
CA THR A 198 20.12 3.69 -3.35
C THR A 198 19.65 2.96 -4.61
N VAL A 199 18.37 3.11 -4.91
CA VAL A 199 17.91 3.00 -6.28
C VAL A 199 18.52 4.15 -7.04
N ASN A 200 18.99 3.91 -8.27
CA ASN A 200 19.49 4.90 -9.22
C ASN A 200 18.39 5.88 -9.65
N ALA A 201 17.67 6.50 -8.72
CA ALA A 201 16.54 7.40 -8.95
C ALA A 201 15.56 6.90 -10.03
N THR A 202 15.43 5.57 -10.18
CA THR A 202 14.46 4.95 -11.07
C THR A 202 13.15 4.82 -10.32
N TYR A 203 12.10 5.37 -10.92
CA TYR A 203 10.78 5.40 -10.33
C TYR A 203 9.77 4.94 -11.35
N PHE A 204 8.67 4.33 -10.93
CA PHE A 204 7.55 4.08 -11.83
C PHE A 204 6.26 4.65 -11.25
N GLY A 205 5.35 5.04 -12.14
CA GLY A 205 4.06 5.61 -11.76
C GLY A 205 2.93 4.60 -11.96
N THR A 206 1.97 4.62 -11.04
CA THR A 206 0.68 3.94 -11.18
C THR A 206 -0.42 4.98 -11.34
N ASP A 207 -1.41 4.70 -12.18
CA ASP A 207 -2.62 5.52 -12.32
C ASP A 207 -3.88 4.68 -12.10
N ILE A 208 -4.12 4.38 -10.83
CA ILE A 208 -5.23 3.53 -10.41
C ILE A 208 -6.16 4.36 -9.54
N ILE A 209 -7.31 4.70 -10.10
CA ILE A 209 -8.34 5.52 -9.46
C ILE A 209 -9.36 4.64 -8.71
N ALA A 210 -9.45 3.34 -9.06
CA ALA A 210 -10.37 2.38 -8.45
C ALA A 210 -10.04 1.98 -7.00
N SER A 211 -9.13 2.70 -6.32
CA SER A 211 -8.77 2.47 -4.92
C SER A 211 -9.89 2.79 -3.91
N THR A 212 -11.05 3.26 -4.38
CA THR A 212 -12.23 3.48 -3.55
C THR A 212 -12.68 2.14 -2.93
N PRO A 213 -12.65 2.00 -1.59
CA PRO A 213 -13.04 0.75 -0.94
C PRO A 213 -14.50 0.44 -1.25
N GLY A 214 -14.84 -0.84 -1.35
CA GLY A 214 -16.20 -1.30 -1.67
C GLY A 214 -17.25 -0.72 -0.73
N SER A 215 -16.91 -0.54 0.54
CA SER A 215 -17.75 0.13 1.55
C SER A 215 -18.15 1.55 1.14
N LEU A 216 -17.22 2.33 0.59
CA LEU A 216 -17.50 3.69 0.14
C LEU A 216 -18.40 3.72 -1.09
N LYS A 217 -18.25 2.74 -2.01
CA LYS A 217 -19.13 2.61 -3.18
C LYS A 217 -20.58 2.32 -2.77
N VAL A 218 -20.76 1.41 -1.81
CA VAL A 218 -22.08 1.08 -1.26
C VAL A 218 -22.67 2.28 -0.53
N ALA A 219 -21.90 2.96 0.31
CA ALA A 219 -22.36 4.14 1.05
C ALA A 219 -22.83 5.25 0.10
N VAL A 220 -22.11 5.53 -0.98
CA VAL A 220 -22.53 6.50 -2.01
C VAL A 220 -23.84 6.06 -2.66
N GLY A 221 -23.99 4.78 -2.99
CA GLY A 221 -25.24 4.24 -3.55
C GLY A 221 -26.45 4.45 -2.62
N VAL A 222 -26.29 4.14 -1.33
CA VAL A 222 -27.36 4.31 -0.33
C VAL A 222 -27.70 5.79 -0.13
N CYS A 223 -26.70 6.63 0.14
CA CYS A 223 -26.90 8.07 0.38
C CYS A 223 -27.51 8.77 -0.84
N SER A 224 -27.13 8.38 -2.05
CA SER A 224 -27.69 8.94 -3.29
C SER A 224 -29.15 8.55 -3.53
N ALA A 225 -29.61 7.42 -2.99
CA ALA A 225 -31.00 6.96 -3.18
C ALA A 225 -31.97 7.56 -2.15
N ILE A 226 -31.49 7.93 -0.96
CA ILE A 226 -32.34 8.48 0.11
C ILE A 226 -32.98 9.82 -0.29
N ALA A 227 -32.21 10.73 -0.89
CA ALA A 227 -32.72 12.05 -1.29
C ALA A 227 -33.90 11.99 -2.29
N PRO A 228 -33.81 11.28 -3.43
CA PRO A 228 -34.94 11.15 -4.35
C PRO A 228 -36.09 10.32 -3.75
N ALA A 229 -35.81 9.31 -2.92
CA ALA A 229 -36.87 8.54 -2.25
C ALA A 229 -37.70 9.42 -1.29
N PHE A 230 -37.04 10.31 -0.54
CA PHE A 230 -37.73 11.27 0.33
C PHE A 230 -38.59 12.25 -0.46
N LEU A 231 -38.08 12.79 -1.57
CA LEU A 231 -38.85 13.67 -2.45
C LEU A 231 -40.07 12.96 -3.06
N LEU A 232 -39.89 11.72 -3.53
CA LEU A 232 -40.99 10.93 -4.07
C LEU A 232 -42.06 10.65 -3.00
N ALA A 233 -41.65 10.27 -1.79
CA ALA A 233 -42.56 10.05 -0.68
C ALA A 233 -43.34 11.33 -0.32
N PHE A 234 -42.70 12.49 -0.37
CA PHE A 234 -43.35 13.78 -0.15
C PHE A 234 -44.44 14.06 -1.20
N PHE A 235 -44.13 13.89 -2.49
CA PHE A 235 -45.11 14.10 -3.56
C PHE A 235 -46.28 13.11 -3.50
N LEU A 236 -46.03 11.84 -3.22
CA LEU A 236 -47.10 10.83 -3.05
C LEU A 236 -48.02 11.17 -1.88
N ARG A 237 -47.46 11.67 -0.77
CA ARG A 237 -48.25 12.10 0.39
C ARG A 237 -49.12 13.32 0.07
N GLU A 238 -48.59 14.29 -0.67
CA GLU A 238 -49.37 15.46 -1.09
C GLU A 238 -50.55 15.07 -1.99
N GLN A 239 -50.31 14.18 -2.96
CA GLN A 239 -51.35 13.64 -3.85
C GLN A 239 -52.42 12.86 -3.09
N TYR A 240 -52.01 12.07 -2.09
CA TYR A 240 -52.95 11.33 -1.25
C TYR A 240 -53.85 12.27 -0.44
N PHE A 241 -53.31 13.32 0.17
CA PHE A 241 -54.12 14.30 0.91
C PHE A 241 -55.06 15.10 0.01
N LYS A 242 -54.63 15.46 -1.20
CA LYS A 242 -55.51 16.15 -2.17
C LYS A 242 -56.71 15.31 -2.61
N LYS A 243 -56.61 13.98 -2.59
CA LYS A 243 -57.74 13.09 -2.93
C LYS A 243 -58.75 12.91 -1.79
N GLN A 244 -58.43 13.31 -0.57
CA GLN A 244 -59.32 13.18 0.60
C GLN A 244 -60.01 14.49 1.00
N ALA A 245 -59.66 15.62 0.36
CA ALA A 245 -60.32 16.90 0.50
C ALA A 245 -61.32 17.10 -0.63
#